data_AF-A0A958GG54-F1
#
_entry.id   AF-A0A958GG54-F1
#
_cell.length_a   1.000
_cell.length_b   1.000
_cell.length_c   1.000
_cell.angle_alpha   90.00
_cell.angle_beta   90.00
_cell.angle_gamma   90.00
#
_symmetry.space_group_name_H-M   'P 1'
#
loop_
_entity.id
_entity.type
_entity.pdbx_description
1 polymer ?
#
loop_
_entity_poly.entity_id
_entity_poly.type
_entity_poly.pdbx_seq_one_letter_code
_entity_poly.pdbx_strand_id
1 'polypeptide(L)'
;MTKSNKQSLSIETFTHLFSGLSTEHTTYLTKLIEGGVPVDTWGTGERKPLEAFFKELDTGEASLKVLNGKPIRCIRVSAIDIVYTSNQKKKFRLIEARQEFTDSSGAVLTNIDGSQRIK
;
A
#
# COMPACT_ATOMS: atom_id res chain seq x y z
N MET A 1 19.14 -28.87 1.59
CA MET A 1 18.55 -28.10 2.71
C MET A 1 19.43 -26.89 2.98
N THR A 2 19.21 -25.79 2.27
CA THR A 2 19.98 -24.55 2.43
C THR A 2 19.23 -23.65 3.41
N LYS A 3 19.75 -23.53 4.63
CA LYS A 3 19.23 -22.62 5.64
C LYS A 3 19.45 -21.19 5.15
N SER A 4 18.38 -20.51 4.72
CA SER A 4 18.42 -19.09 4.41
C SER A 4 18.61 -18.31 5.71
N ASN A 5 19.79 -17.72 5.85
CA ASN A 5 20.22 -16.92 6.98
C ASN A 5 19.51 -15.56 6.90
N LYS A 6 18.33 -15.43 7.53
CA LYS A 6 17.69 -14.13 7.75
C LYS A 6 18.46 -13.40 8.85
N GLN A 7 19.50 -12.66 8.48
CA GLN A 7 20.06 -11.64 9.37
C GLN A 7 18.97 -10.60 9.63
N SER A 8 18.48 -10.54 10.86
CA SER A 8 17.62 -9.47 11.33
C SER A 8 18.48 -8.22 11.49
N LEU A 9 18.47 -7.35 10.48
CA LEU A 9 19.05 -6.00 10.59
C LEU A 9 18.29 -5.25 11.68
N SER A 10 19.02 -4.72 12.66
CA SER A 10 18.44 -3.96 13.78
C SER A 10 17.86 -2.63 13.28
N ILE A 11 16.80 -2.14 13.93
CA ILE A 11 16.17 -0.84 13.64
C ILE A 11 17.21 0.31 13.63
N GLU A 12 18.20 0.23 14.52
CA GLU A 12 19.33 1.17 14.59
C GLU A 12 20.13 1.26 13.28
N THR A 13 20.30 0.14 12.58
CA THR A 13 21.04 0.10 11.30
C THR A 13 20.31 0.87 10.20
N PHE A 14 18.97 0.86 10.20
CA PHE A 14 18.18 1.64 9.25
C PHE A 14 18.08 3.11 9.63
N THR A 15 18.17 3.44 10.93
CA THR A 15 18.01 4.83 11.38
C THR A 15 19.11 5.73 10.81
N HIS A 16 20.33 5.19 10.62
CA HIS A 16 21.45 5.92 10.02
C HIS A 16 21.34 6.07 8.49
N LEU A 17 20.65 5.16 7.79
CA LEU A 17 20.42 5.26 6.34
C LEU A 17 19.46 6.41 5.97
N PHE A 18 18.73 6.94 6.95
CA PHE A 18 17.71 7.95 6.76
C PHE A 18 17.89 9.18 7.65
N SER A 19 19.14 9.64 7.81
CA SER A 19 19.44 10.90 8.48
C SER A 19 18.76 12.06 7.74
N GLY A 20 17.68 12.61 8.32
CA GLY A 20 16.88 13.69 7.73
C GLY A 20 15.37 13.42 7.66
N LEU A 21 14.91 12.23 8.07
CA LEU A 21 13.48 11.95 8.16
C LEU A 21 12.81 12.67 9.34
N SER A 22 11.55 13.00 9.14
CA SER A 22 10.69 13.49 10.23
C SER A 22 10.40 12.37 11.24
N THR A 23 9.96 12.75 12.44
CA THR A 23 9.45 11.80 13.46
C THR A 23 8.32 10.92 12.90
N GLU A 24 7.49 11.48 12.02
CA GLU A 24 6.37 10.79 11.41
C GLU A 24 6.85 9.73 10.41
N HIS A 25 7.79 10.09 9.52
CA HIS A 25 8.40 9.15 8.58
C HIS A 25 9.17 8.03 9.29
N THR A 26 9.86 8.35 10.38
CA THR A 26 10.51 7.36 11.25
C THR A 26 9.48 6.38 11.83
N THR A 27 8.31 6.88 12.27
CA THR A 27 7.22 6.04 12.76
C THR A 27 6.67 5.12 11.67
N TYR A 28 6.53 5.61 10.43
CA TYR A 28 6.11 4.79 9.30
C TYR A 28 7.13 3.71 8.96
N LEU A 29 8.42 4.04 8.95
CA LEU A 29 9.51 3.07 8.78
C LEU A 29 9.46 1.96 9.81
N THR A 30 9.33 2.31 11.10
CA THR A 30 9.24 1.32 12.17
C THR A 30 8.08 0.34 11.93
N LYS A 31 6.89 0.85 11.58
CA LYS A 31 5.73 0.00 11.26
C LYS A 31 5.96 -0.92 10.06
N LEU A 32 6.68 -0.46 9.04
CA LEU A 32 7.03 -1.29 7.88
C LEU A 32 8.00 -2.41 8.29
N ILE A 33 9.07 -2.07 9.02
CA ILE A 33 10.11 -3.01 9.46
C ILE A 33 9.53 -4.06 10.42
N GLU A 34 8.80 -3.64 11.45
CA GLU A 34 8.12 -4.54 12.40
C GLU A 34 7.12 -5.46 11.69
N GLY A 35 6.49 -4.94 10.63
CA GLY A 35 5.61 -5.66 9.74
C GLY A 35 6.27 -6.67 8.80
N GLY A 36 7.60 -6.75 8.80
CA GLY A 36 8.38 -7.66 7.94
C GLY A 36 8.53 -7.17 6.49
N VAL A 37 8.33 -5.89 6.22
CA VAL A 37 8.55 -5.30 4.89
C VAL A 37 10.05 -5.08 4.67
N PRO A 38 10.63 -5.59 3.56
CA PRO A 38 12.05 -5.40 3.25
C PRO A 38 12.30 -4.00 2.70
N VAL A 39 12.45 -3.02 3.60
CA VAL A 39 12.65 -1.61 3.26
C VAL A 39 14.01 -1.33 2.60
N ASP A 40 15.00 -2.20 2.79
CA ASP A 40 16.33 -2.17 2.14
C ASP A 40 16.28 -2.35 0.61
N THR A 41 15.29 -3.08 0.13
CA THR A 41 15.10 -3.34 -1.31
C THR A 41 13.94 -2.53 -1.90
N TRP A 42 13.37 -1.61 -1.13
CA TRP A 42 12.26 -0.78 -1.57
C TRP A 42 12.73 0.21 -2.65
N GLY A 43 11.92 0.37 -3.71
CA GLY A 43 12.22 1.35 -4.77
C GLY A 43 13.31 0.96 -5.75
N THR A 44 13.77 -0.29 -5.77
CA THR A 44 14.71 -0.78 -6.79
C THR A 44 14.01 -1.05 -8.12
N GLY A 45 14.65 -0.67 -9.24
CA GLY A 45 14.11 -0.86 -10.60
C GLY A 45 13.11 0.24 -10.99
N GLU A 46 11.97 -0.14 -11.58
CA GLU A 46 10.89 0.79 -11.94
C GLU A 46 9.89 1.06 -10.79
N ARG A 47 10.17 0.51 -9.59
CA ARG A 47 9.27 0.62 -8.45
C ARG A 47 9.36 1.98 -7.78
N LYS A 48 8.23 2.46 -7.27
CA LYS A 48 8.14 3.73 -6.53
C LYS A 48 9.15 3.78 -5.37
N PRO A 49 9.98 4.84 -5.28
CA PRO A 49 10.92 5.01 -4.19
C PRO A 49 10.18 5.28 -2.87
N LEU A 50 10.86 5.04 -1.75
CA LEU A 50 10.24 5.14 -0.43
C LEU A 50 9.82 6.58 -0.09
N GLU A 51 10.58 7.57 -0.56
CA GLU A 51 10.30 8.99 -0.41
C GLU A 51 9.00 9.39 -1.11
N ALA A 52 8.73 8.80 -2.28
CA ALA A 52 7.47 9.01 -2.98
C ALA A 52 6.29 8.38 -2.22
N PHE A 53 6.50 7.27 -1.52
CA PHE A 53 5.47 6.72 -0.63
C PHE A 53 5.23 7.64 0.59
N PHE A 54 6.27 8.17 1.22
CA PHE A 54 6.08 9.15 2.31
C PHE A 54 5.37 10.41 1.84
N LYS A 55 5.70 10.92 0.65
CA LYS A 55 4.98 12.03 0.05
C LYS A 55 3.47 11.75 -0.08
N GLU A 56 3.08 10.54 -0.50
CA GLU A 56 1.65 10.18 -0.55
C GLU A 56 0.98 10.16 0.83
N LEU A 57 1.71 9.76 1.87
CA LEU A 57 1.21 9.80 3.25
C LEU A 57 1.02 11.25 3.71
N ASP A 58 2.01 12.10 3.43
CA ASP A 58 2.00 13.52 3.79
C ASP A 58 0.89 14.30 3.07
N THR A 59 0.64 14.00 1.79
CA THR A 59 -0.44 14.65 1.02
C THR A 59 -1.82 14.04 1.27
N GLY A 60 -1.89 12.92 2.02
CA GLY A 60 -3.13 12.19 2.28
C GLY A 60 -3.67 11.39 1.08
N GLU A 61 -2.89 11.26 0.01
CA GLU A 61 -3.17 10.38 -1.14
C GLU A 61 -3.17 8.90 -0.71
N ALA A 62 -2.38 8.57 0.30
CA ALA A 62 -2.37 7.28 0.96
C ALA A 62 -2.41 7.43 2.49
N SER A 63 -2.69 6.31 3.17
CA SER A 63 -2.50 6.17 4.61
C SER A 63 -1.90 4.80 4.92
N LEU A 64 -1.10 4.70 5.98
CA LEU A 64 -0.53 3.44 6.43
C LEU A 64 -1.30 2.94 7.66
N LYS A 65 -1.97 1.79 7.53
CA LYS A 65 -2.66 1.11 8.63
C LYS A 65 -1.95 -0.18 9.00
N VAL A 66 -2.07 -0.61 10.25
CA VAL A 66 -1.60 -1.94 10.68
C VAL A 66 -2.83 -2.80 10.95
N LEU A 67 -2.99 -3.87 10.19
CA LEU A 67 -4.08 -4.83 10.33
C LEU A 67 -3.50 -6.22 10.56
N ASN A 68 -3.84 -6.87 11.67
CA ASN A 68 -3.31 -8.18 12.06
C ASN A 68 -1.77 -8.24 12.05
N GLY A 69 -1.13 -7.18 12.57
CA GLY A 69 0.33 -7.04 12.60
C GLY A 69 0.98 -6.78 11.24
N LYS A 70 0.19 -6.62 10.17
CA LYS A 70 0.71 -6.35 8.81
C LYS A 70 0.46 -4.89 8.41
N PRO A 71 1.47 -4.17 7.92
CA PRO A 71 1.31 -2.84 7.36
C PRO A 71 0.56 -2.95 6.03
N ILE A 72 -0.50 -2.14 5.90
CA ILE A 72 -1.34 -2.05 4.72
C ILE A 72 -1.38 -0.59 4.28
N ARG A 73 -0.94 -0.34 3.05
CA ARG A 73 -1.14 0.94 2.36
C ARG A 73 -2.59 1.04 1.90
N CYS A 74 -3.32 2.00 2.45
CA CYS A 74 -4.68 2.31 2.05
C CYS A 74 -4.68 3.55 1.17
N ILE A 75 -5.25 3.45 -0.03
CA ILE A 75 -5.40 4.56 -0.97
C ILE A 75 -6.87 4.91 -1.13
N ARG A 76 -7.18 6.18 -1.40
CA ARG A 76 -8.50 6.55 -1.90
C ARG A 76 -8.48 6.43 -3.42
N VAL A 77 -9.44 5.70 -3.97
CA VAL A 77 -9.64 5.60 -5.41
C VAL A 77 -10.96 6.24 -5.77
N SER A 78 -10.97 7.03 -6.85
CA SER A 78 -12.21 7.48 -7.46
C SER A 78 -12.89 6.29 -8.13
N ALA A 79 -14.20 6.14 -7.86
CA ALA A 79 -15.01 5.08 -8.41
C ALA A 79 -16.23 5.65 -9.14
N ILE A 80 -16.58 5.03 -10.26
CA ILE A 80 -17.86 5.20 -10.94
C ILE A 80 -18.82 4.16 -10.37
N ASP A 81 -19.91 4.62 -9.76
CA ASP A 81 -21.00 3.78 -9.21
C ASP A 81 -22.27 4.04 -10.02
N ILE A 82 -22.61 3.10 -10.90
CA ILE A 82 -23.79 3.18 -11.76
C ILE A 82 -24.88 2.29 -11.16
N VAL A 83 -25.98 2.91 -10.76
CA VAL A 83 -27.19 2.22 -10.30
C VAL A 83 -28.25 2.29 -11.40
N TYR A 84 -28.65 1.13 -11.90
CA TYR A 84 -29.73 1.01 -12.88
C TYR A 84 -30.93 0.31 -12.25
N THR A 85 -32.12 0.89 -12.40
CA THR A 85 -33.39 0.24 -12.03
C THR A 85 -34.20 0.00 -13.29
N SER A 86 -34.50 -1.27 -13.55
CA SER A 86 -35.32 -1.67 -14.71
C SER A 86 -36.80 -1.32 -14.51
N ASN A 87 -37.56 -1.38 -15.59
CA ASN A 87 -39.03 -1.21 -15.58
C ASN A 87 -39.76 -2.23 -14.68
N GLN A 88 -39.13 -3.38 -14.41
CA GLN A 88 -39.65 -4.41 -13.48
C GLN A 88 -39.19 -4.18 -12.03
N LYS A 89 -38.68 -2.99 -11.69
CA LYS A 89 -38.12 -2.60 -10.38
C LYS A 89 -36.89 -3.42 -9.93
N LYS A 90 -36.29 -4.22 -10.81
CA LYS A 90 -35.02 -4.91 -10.53
C LYS A 90 -33.87 -3.90 -10.53
N LYS A 91 -33.03 -3.93 -9.50
CA LYS A 91 -31.86 -3.06 -9.32
C LYS A 91 -30.58 -3.76 -9.76
N PHE A 92 -29.72 -3.03 -10.45
CA PHE A 92 -28.39 -3.43 -10.88
C PHE A 92 -27.41 -2.37 -10.41
N ARG A 93 -26.21 -2.78 -10.02
CA ARG A 93 -25.15 -1.88 -9.57
C ARG A 93 -23.84 -2.30 -10.23
N LEU A 94 -23.19 -1.36 -10.91
CA LEU A 94 -21.86 -1.50 -11.46
C LEU A 94 -20.93 -0.55 -10.72
N ILE A 95 -19.88 -1.06 -10.08
CA ILE A 95 -18.88 -0.24 -9.39
C ILE A 95 -17.52 -0.46 -10.04
N GLU A 96 -17.05 0.52 -10.80
CA GLU A 96 -15.72 0.53 -11.41
C GLU A 96 -14.82 1.54 -10.68
N ALA A 97 -13.57 1.19 -10.38
CA ALA A 97 -12.60 2.09 -9.76
C ALA A 97 -11.27 1.73 -10.35
N ARG A 98 -10.56 2.74 -10.80
CA ARG A 98 -9.36 2.60 -11.59
C ARG A 98 -8.20 3.20 -10.80
N GLN A 99 -7.09 2.48 -10.77
CA GLN A 99 -5.80 3.03 -10.43
C GLN A 99 -4.90 2.77 -11.62
N GLU A 100 -4.30 3.83 -12.15
CA GLU A 100 -3.31 3.73 -13.21
C GLU A 100 -1.93 3.77 -12.57
N PHE A 101 -1.11 2.79 -12.92
CA PHE A 101 0.31 2.79 -12.62
C PHE A 101 1.05 3.21 -13.88
N THR A 102 2.09 4.03 -13.71
CA THR A 102 3.00 4.39 -14.82
C THR A 102 3.92 3.23 -15.19
N ASP A 103 4.06 2.25 -14.31
CA ASP A 103 4.66 0.96 -14.61
C ASP A 103 3.58 -0.01 -15.14
N SER A 104 3.97 -0.94 -16.02
CA SER A 104 3.03 -1.93 -16.61
C SER A 104 2.52 -2.96 -15.59
N SER A 105 2.93 -2.86 -14.32
CA SER A 105 2.48 -3.70 -13.21
C SER A 105 1.15 -3.20 -12.66
N GLY A 106 0.04 -3.69 -13.21
CA GLY A 106 -1.26 -3.54 -12.57
C GLY A 106 -1.27 -4.16 -11.17
N ALA A 107 -1.62 -3.39 -10.14
CA ALA A 107 -1.91 -3.94 -8.81
C ALA A 107 -3.39 -4.34 -8.70
N VAL A 108 -3.65 -5.48 -8.05
CA VAL A 108 -5.02 -5.88 -7.71
C VAL A 108 -5.48 -5.06 -6.50
N LEU A 109 -6.54 -4.28 -6.68
CA LEU A 109 -7.20 -3.58 -5.59
C LEU A 109 -8.19 -4.51 -4.89
N THR A 110 -8.00 -4.71 -3.59
CA THR A 110 -8.95 -5.39 -2.70
C THR A 110 -9.54 -4.41 -1.71
N ASN A 111 -10.79 -4.62 -1.32
CA ASN A 111 -11.36 -3.87 -0.22
C ASN A 111 -10.60 -4.19 1.08
N ILE A 112 -10.62 -3.25 2.03
CA ILE A 112 -9.94 -3.38 3.32
C ILE A 112 -10.45 -4.58 4.13
N ASP A 113 -11.70 -4.99 3.91
CA ASP A 113 -12.33 -6.18 4.50
C ASP A 113 -11.96 -7.49 3.77
N GLY A 114 -11.08 -7.44 2.77
CA GLY A 114 -10.66 -8.60 1.99
C GLY A 114 -11.67 -9.05 0.93
N SER A 115 -12.80 -8.36 0.77
CA SER A 115 -13.74 -8.69 -0.29
C SER A 115 -13.13 -8.39 -1.66
N GLN A 116 -13.26 -9.36 -2.56
CA GLN A 116 -12.82 -9.22 -3.94
C GLN A 116 -13.88 -8.48 -4.76
N ARG A 117 -13.41 -7.66 -5.68
CA ARG A 117 -14.24 -7.10 -6.73
C ARG A 117 -14.66 -8.22 -7.68
N ILE A 118 -15.96 -8.49 -7.75
CA ILE A 118 -16.50 -9.36 -8.79
C ILE A 118 -16.41 -8.57 -10.10
N LYS A 119 -15.64 -9.09 -11.06
CA LYS A 119 -15.56 -8.57 -12.43
C LYS A 119 -16.81 -8.95 -13.22
#